data_AF-A0A6J7UCR1-F1
#
_entry.id   AF-A0A6J7UCR1-F1
#
_cell.length_a   1.000
_cell.length_b   1.000
_cell.length_c   1.000
_cell.angle_alpha   90.00
_cell.angle_beta   90.00
_cell.angle_gamma   90.00
#
_symmetry.space_group_name_H-M   'P 1'
#
loop_
_entity.id
_entity.type
_entity.pdbx_description
1 polymer ?
#
loop_
_entity_poly.entity_id
_entity_poly.type
_entity_poly.pdbx_seq_one_letter_code
_entity_poly.pdbx_strand_id
1 'polypeptide(L)'
;MIARETSAAIRDGLSEFALYTIQERALAYAEFHTPAQVANKVRTTLAQFAPEEFATAVAKARDTRRVSCYRESDGISTIVAILPAEDAQIVMSAIESFVLKGSPKRSNKDSGSGSDNDPNAGTISDEEIGSDGRSMDMKRADALTEIAAWVLSQSSDAVRPHRRPITVNVTIDLPTLMGLAQNPGQLSGYGAIPASVARSLAADGKWRRFITDPTSGALLDYGRENYEPPQALVDFLIARDRTCRFPGCRAPARLSDLDHAQSWEGGGSTSPQNLGALCRRHHQLKTHGGWQLESFSDGSCQWISPLGKKYFVPARDALEAL
;
A
#
# COMPACT_ATOMS: atom_id res chain seq x y z
N MET A 1 16.71 15.61 -0.33
CA MET A 1 15.35 15.04 -0.20
C MET A 1 14.63 15.60 1.02
N ILE A 2 15.23 15.52 2.22
CA ILE A 2 14.73 16.16 3.45
C ILE A 2 14.38 17.64 3.19
N ALA A 3 15.32 18.42 2.64
CA ALA A 3 15.09 19.82 2.28
C ALA A 3 13.94 20.09 1.28
N ARG A 4 13.60 19.12 0.40
CA ARG A 4 12.50 19.27 -0.57
C ARG A 4 11.14 19.07 0.10
N GLU A 5 11.04 18.10 1.01
CA GLU A 5 9.80 17.79 1.70
C GLU A 5 9.56 18.80 2.85
N THR A 6 10.60 19.30 3.52
CA THR A 6 10.47 20.32 4.56
C THR A 6 10.25 21.73 4.01
N SER A 7 10.66 22.04 2.77
CA SER A 7 10.47 23.38 2.19
C SER A 7 9.01 23.75 1.96
N ALA A 8 8.17 22.78 1.62
CA ALA A 8 6.72 22.99 1.56
C ALA A 8 6.15 23.30 2.94
N ALA A 9 6.57 22.55 3.96
CA ALA A 9 6.15 22.73 5.34
C ALA A 9 6.54 24.09 5.93
N ILE A 10 7.75 24.59 5.61
CA ILE A 10 8.21 25.93 6.01
C ILE A 10 7.31 27.02 5.42
N ARG A 11 6.96 26.90 4.14
CA ARG A 11 6.06 27.85 3.45
C ARG A 11 4.65 27.85 4.04
N ASP A 12 4.22 26.72 4.56
CA ASP A 12 2.88 26.52 5.10
C ASP A 12 2.80 26.84 6.62
N GLY A 13 3.87 27.37 7.23
CA GLY A 13 3.84 27.94 8.58
C GLY A 13 4.20 27.00 9.72
N LEU A 14 4.88 25.87 9.47
CA LEU A 14 5.32 24.97 10.53
C LEU A 14 6.23 25.68 11.55
N SER A 15 6.06 25.37 12.84
CA SER A 15 6.91 25.95 13.89
C SER A 15 8.37 25.51 13.74
N GLU A 16 9.30 26.37 14.16
CA GLU A 16 10.73 26.10 14.14
C GLU A 16 11.10 24.84 14.96
N PHE A 17 10.39 24.63 16.07
CA PHE A 17 10.52 23.41 16.90
C PHE A 17 10.07 22.14 16.16
N ALA A 18 8.95 22.19 15.43
CA ALA A 18 8.47 21.05 14.64
C ALA A 18 9.46 20.72 13.51
N LEU A 19 9.99 21.74 12.83
CA LEU A 19 11.00 21.57 11.77
C LEU A 19 12.29 20.93 12.30
N TYR A 20 12.79 21.41 13.44
CA TYR A 20 13.95 20.82 14.10
C TYR A 20 13.70 19.34 14.44
N THR A 21 12.55 19.02 15.04
CA THR A 21 12.18 17.65 15.41
C THR A 21 12.07 16.73 14.19
N ILE A 22 11.50 17.22 13.09
CA ILE A 22 11.41 16.45 11.84
C ILE A 22 12.79 16.18 11.26
N GLN A 23 13.68 17.18 11.26
CA GLN A 23 15.04 17.03 10.74
C GLN A 23 15.85 16.03 11.57
N GLU A 24 15.84 16.17 12.90
CA GLU A 24 16.49 15.24 13.83
C GLU A 24 16.01 13.80 13.61
N ARG A 25 14.69 13.59 13.59
CA ARG A 25 14.09 12.26 13.34
C ARG A 25 14.47 11.73 11.96
N ALA A 26 14.50 12.57 10.93
CA ALA A 26 14.85 12.16 9.58
C ALA A 26 16.34 11.80 9.44
N LEU A 27 17.23 12.51 10.13
CA LEU A 27 18.67 12.25 10.12
C LEU A 27 18.99 10.95 10.85
N ALA A 28 18.45 10.75 12.05
CA ALA A 28 18.60 9.50 12.79
C ALA A 28 18.05 8.31 11.99
N TYR A 29 16.93 8.50 11.30
CA TYR A 29 16.35 7.47 10.46
C TYR A 29 17.17 7.21 9.19
N ALA A 30 17.79 8.24 8.59
CA ALA A 30 18.52 8.10 7.33
C ALA A 30 19.75 7.18 7.41
N GLU A 31 20.33 7.00 8.59
CA GLU A 31 21.52 6.16 8.81
C GLU A 31 21.32 4.71 8.32
N PHE A 32 20.11 4.18 8.47
CA PHE A 32 19.79 2.77 8.17
C PHE A 32 18.76 2.59 7.05
N HIS A 33 18.42 3.66 6.32
CA HIS A 33 17.30 3.65 5.40
C HIS A 33 17.63 4.20 4.02
N THR A 34 16.97 3.65 3.01
CA THR A 34 17.07 4.17 1.65
C THR A 34 16.46 5.56 1.55
N PRO A 35 16.90 6.41 0.59
CA PRO A 35 16.36 7.76 0.44
C PRO A 35 14.84 7.82 0.40
N ALA A 36 14.20 6.86 -0.27
CA ALA A 36 12.75 6.86 -0.37
C ALA A 36 12.01 6.47 0.90
N GLN A 37 12.59 5.61 1.73
CA GLN A 37 12.10 5.35 3.07
C GLN A 37 12.19 6.65 3.87
N VAL A 38 13.36 7.31 3.89
CA VAL A 38 13.52 8.62 4.54
C VAL A 38 12.49 9.65 4.05
N ALA A 39 12.19 9.70 2.76
CA ALA A 39 11.14 10.58 2.22
C ALA A 39 9.76 10.30 2.82
N ASN A 40 9.38 9.04 2.92
CA ASN A 40 8.10 8.63 3.47
C ASN A 40 8.04 8.90 4.99
N LYS A 41 9.14 8.68 5.72
CA LYS A 41 9.23 9.01 7.15
C LYS A 41 9.04 10.50 7.36
N VAL A 42 9.70 11.34 6.56
CA VAL A 42 9.56 12.80 6.63
C VAL A 42 8.11 13.21 6.34
N ARG A 43 7.49 12.70 5.26
CA ARG A 43 6.09 13.03 4.92
C ARG A 43 5.10 12.66 6.03
N THR A 44 5.31 11.52 6.66
CA THR A 44 4.43 11.06 7.74
C THR A 44 4.64 11.87 9.00
N THR A 45 5.90 12.15 9.35
CA THR A 45 6.21 12.99 10.51
C THR A 45 5.61 14.40 10.31
N LEU A 46 5.70 14.94 9.09
CA LEU A 46 5.00 16.17 8.72
C LEU A 46 3.48 16.06 8.89
N ALA A 47 2.86 15.00 8.38
CA ALA A 47 1.43 14.75 8.51
C ALA A 47 0.97 14.57 9.97
N GLN A 48 1.84 14.11 10.87
CA GLN A 48 1.56 14.02 12.31
C GLN A 48 1.62 15.38 13.00
N PHE A 49 2.62 16.22 12.66
CA PHE A 49 2.75 17.55 13.26
C PHE A 49 1.76 18.58 12.70
N ALA A 50 1.34 18.42 11.46
CA ALA A 50 0.47 19.35 10.73
C ALA A 50 -0.61 18.60 9.93
N PRO A 51 -1.57 17.95 10.64
CA PRO A 51 -2.55 17.07 10.00
C PRO A 51 -3.56 17.83 9.12
N GLU A 52 -3.91 19.08 9.46
CA GLU A 52 -4.87 19.88 8.69
C GLU A 52 -4.24 20.39 7.38
N GLU A 53 -3.00 20.84 7.43
CA GLU A 53 -2.20 21.26 6.30
C GLU A 53 -1.96 20.08 5.36
N PHE A 54 -1.61 18.91 5.92
CA PHE A 54 -1.48 17.67 5.15
C PHE A 54 -2.80 17.28 4.46
N ALA A 55 -3.93 17.32 5.18
CA ALA A 55 -5.24 17.04 4.59
C ALA A 55 -5.59 18.03 3.47
N THR A 56 -5.29 19.31 3.65
CA THR A 56 -5.51 20.37 2.65
C THR A 56 -4.63 20.15 1.42
N ALA A 57 -3.35 19.82 1.61
CA ALA A 57 -2.43 19.52 0.52
C ALA A 57 -2.89 18.30 -0.29
N VAL A 58 -3.35 17.24 0.39
CA VAL A 58 -3.92 16.07 -0.26
C VAL A 58 -5.20 16.41 -1.03
N ALA A 59 -6.10 17.22 -0.47
CA ALA A 59 -7.31 17.68 -1.17
C ALA A 59 -6.96 18.44 -2.46
N LYS A 60 -6.03 19.40 -2.40
CA LYS A 60 -5.54 20.13 -3.59
C LYS A 60 -4.90 19.18 -4.61
N ALA A 61 -4.13 18.20 -4.16
CA ALA A 61 -3.51 17.22 -5.05
C ALA A 61 -4.54 16.31 -5.76
N ARG A 62 -5.62 15.93 -5.07
CA ARG A 62 -6.72 15.13 -5.65
C ARG A 62 -7.41 15.83 -6.82
N ASP A 63 -7.45 17.16 -6.83
CA ASP A 63 -8.03 17.92 -7.94
C ASP A 63 -7.12 17.98 -9.17
N THR A 64 -5.86 17.53 -9.06
CA THR A 64 -4.92 17.41 -10.19
C THR A 64 -4.98 16.05 -10.89
N ARG A 65 -5.85 15.15 -10.42
CA ARG A 65 -5.99 13.79 -10.95
C ARG A 65 -6.37 13.81 -12.43
N ARG A 66 -5.73 12.94 -13.20
CA ARG A 66 -5.89 12.86 -14.65
C ARG A 66 -5.37 11.55 -15.22
N VAL A 67 -5.87 11.20 -16.40
CA VAL A 67 -5.31 10.13 -17.24
C VAL A 67 -4.96 10.74 -18.59
N SER A 68 -3.69 10.63 -18.96
CA SER A 68 -3.15 11.17 -20.21
C SER A 68 -2.57 10.04 -21.06
N CYS A 69 -2.74 10.13 -22.38
CA CYS A 69 -2.17 9.19 -23.34
C CYS A 69 -1.29 9.97 -24.32
N TYR A 70 -0.02 9.61 -24.38
CA TYR A 70 0.99 10.20 -25.25
C TYR A 70 1.33 9.17 -26.32
N ARG A 71 1.24 9.57 -27.59
CA ARG A 71 1.66 8.71 -28.70
C ARG A 71 3.19 8.69 -28.73
N GLU A 72 3.75 7.50 -28.82
CA GLU A 72 5.18 7.28 -28.96
C GLU A 72 5.50 6.83 -30.39
N SER A 73 6.79 6.62 -30.70
CA SER A 73 7.19 5.97 -31.95
C SER A 73 6.75 4.50 -32.00
N ASP A 74 6.89 3.87 -33.16
CA ASP A 74 6.77 2.40 -33.33
C ASP A 74 5.38 1.80 -33.01
N GLY A 75 4.33 2.62 -33.05
CA GLY A 75 2.94 2.16 -32.86
C GLY A 75 2.58 1.88 -31.40
N ILE A 76 3.40 2.33 -30.45
CA ILE A 76 3.11 2.25 -29.02
C ILE A 76 2.66 3.61 -28.44
N SER A 77 2.14 3.61 -27.22
CA SER A 77 1.70 4.83 -26.54
C SER A 77 1.92 4.71 -25.04
N THR A 78 2.28 5.81 -24.41
CA THR A 78 2.46 5.94 -22.97
C THR A 78 1.17 6.42 -22.33
N ILE A 79 0.59 5.63 -21.42
CA ILE A 79 -0.53 6.06 -20.59
C ILE A 79 0.01 6.44 -19.21
N VAL A 80 -0.26 7.67 -18.77
CA VAL A 80 0.09 8.15 -17.42
C VAL A 80 -1.20 8.45 -16.66
N ALA A 81 -1.40 7.75 -15.55
CA ALA A 81 -2.48 8.01 -14.63
C ALA A 81 -1.94 8.65 -13.34
N ILE A 82 -2.45 9.83 -13.01
CA ILE A 82 -2.24 10.49 -11.72
C ILE A 82 -3.57 10.42 -10.99
N LEU A 83 -3.60 9.62 -9.93
CA LEU A 83 -4.81 9.30 -9.19
C LEU A 83 -4.59 9.57 -7.69
N PRO A 84 -5.67 9.76 -6.92
CA PRO A 84 -5.63 9.58 -5.48
C PRO A 84 -4.99 8.23 -5.11
N ALA A 85 -4.35 8.17 -3.95
CA ALA A 85 -3.52 7.03 -3.56
C ALA A 85 -4.33 5.72 -3.48
N GLU A 86 -5.51 5.81 -2.88
CA GLU A 86 -6.49 4.75 -2.75
C GLU A 86 -6.99 4.25 -4.11
N ASP A 87 -7.27 5.15 -5.04
CA ASP A 87 -7.73 4.83 -6.39
C ASP A 87 -6.65 4.14 -7.21
N ALA A 88 -5.40 4.61 -7.09
CA ALA A 88 -4.26 3.95 -7.71
C ALA A 88 -4.11 2.50 -7.22
N GLN A 89 -4.35 2.24 -5.93
CA GLN A 89 -4.33 0.88 -5.40
C GLN A 89 -5.46 0.02 -5.99
N ILE A 90 -6.64 0.57 -6.23
CA ILE A 90 -7.75 -0.13 -6.91
C ILE A 90 -7.32 -0.53 -8.33
N VAL A 91 -6.78 0.42 -9.11
CA VAL A 91 -6.30 0.17 -10.47
C VAL A 91 -5.20 -0.89 -10.51
N MET A 92 -4.18 -0.77 -9.66
CA MET A 92 -3.10 -1.76 -9.59
C MET A 92 -3.61 -3.13 -9.15
N SER A 93 -4.53 -3.19 -8.19
CA SER A 93 -5.16 -4.43 -7.75
C SER A 93 -5.96 -5.11 -8.88
N ALA A 94 -6.65 -4.33 -9.71
CA ALA A 94 -7.38 -4.84 -10.87
C ALA A 94 -6.43 -5.41 -11.94
N ILE A 95 -5.31 -4.72 -12.21
CA ILE A 95 -4.27 -5.21 -13.12
C ILE A 95 -3.66 -6.51 -12.60
N GLU A 96 -3.27 -6.54 -11.32
CA GLU A 96 -2.73 -7.74 -10.66
C GLU A 96 -3.71 -8.92 -10.72
N SER A 97 -5.01 -8.65 -10.50
CA SER A 97 -6.08 -9.63 -10.64
C SER A 97 -6.12 -10.26 -12.04
N PHE A 98 -6.04 -9.45 -13.10
CA PHE A 98 -6.00 -9.94 -14.48
C PHE A 98 -4.76 -10.76 -14.79
N VAL A 99 -3.59 -10.32 -14.33
CA VAL A 99 -2.33 -11.06 -14.52
C VAL A 99 -2.43 -12.44 -13.87
N LEU A 100 -3.01 -12.52 -12.67
CA LEU A 100 -3.11 -13.77 -11.90
C LEU A 100 -4.17 -14.75 -12.42
N LYS A 101 -5.26 -14.26 -13.02
CA LYS A 101 -6.25 -15.13 -13.68
C LYS A 101 -5.70 -15.81 -14.95
N GLY A 102 -4.57 -15.32 -15.47
CA GLY A 102 -4.10 -15.65 -16.81
C GLY A 102 -5.01 -15.02 -17.86
N SER A 103 -4.46 -14.57 -18.99
CA SER A 103 -5.25 -14.00 -20.07
C SER A 103 -6.45 -14.93 -20.37
N PRO A 104 -7.70 -14.44 -20.33
CA PRO A 104 -8.83 -15.28 -20.71
C PRO A 104 -8.53 -15.80 -22.11
N LYS A 105 -8.49 -17.13 -22.28
CA LYS A 105 -8.56 -17.72 -23.61
C LYS A 105 -9.79 -17.10 -24.24
N ARG A 106 -9.61 -16.28 -25.29
CA ARG A 106 -10.69 -15.81 -26.15
C ARG A 106 -11.41 -17.06 -26.65
N SER A 107 -12.44 -17.50 -25.94
CA SER A 107 -13.33 -18.52 -26.44
C SER A 107 -14.17 -17.80 -27.48
N ASN A 108 -13.79 -18.03 -28.74
CA ASN A 108 -14.56 -17.60 -29.88
C ASN A 108 -15.84 -18.45 -29.88
N LYS A 109 -16.85 -18.06 -29.10
CA LYS A 109 -18.22 -18.54 -29.30
C LYS A 109 -18.87 -17.63 -30.32
N ASP A 110 -18.60 -17.93 -31.58
CA ASP A 110 -19.50 -17.63 -32.68
C ASP A 110 -20.80 -18.41 -32.46
N SER A 111 -21.90 -17.68 -32.30
CA SER A 111 -23.31 -18.05 -32.55
C SER A 111 -24.11 -16.82 -32.13
N GLY A 112 -24.83 -16.09 -32.98
CA GLY A 112 -25.66 -16.52 -34.10
C GLY A 112 -27.08 -16.01 -33.82
N SER A 113 -27.44 -14.90 -34.47
CA SER A 113 -28.78 -14.33 -34.72
C SER A 113 -29.83 -14.26 -33.59
N GLY A 114 -30.31 -13.04 -33.35
CA GLY A 114 -31.58 -12.76 -32.68
C GLY A 114 -31.82 -11.26 -32.62
N SER A 115 -32.27 -10.67 -33.74
CA SER A 115 -32.73 -9.29 -33.80
C SER A 115 -34.13 -9.19 -33.22
N ASP A 116 -34.31 -8.46 -32.12
CA ASP A 116 -35.58 -7.86 -31.76
C ASP A 116 -35.29 -6.41 -31.37
N ASN A 117 -35.51 -5.51 -32.34
CA ASN A 117 -35.49 -4.07 -32.11
C ASN A 117 -36.86 -3.66 -31.54
N ASP A 118 -36.89 -3.27 -30.27
CA ASP A 118 -38.02 -2.55 -29.68
C ASP A 118 -37.73 -1.04 -29.73
N PRO A 119 -38.43 -0.24 -30.57
CA PRO A 119 -38.23 1.18 -30.65
C PRO A 119 -39.14 1.88 -29.65
N ASN A 120 -38.74 1.88 -28.37
CA ASN A 120 -39.32 2.79 -27.39
C ASN A 120 -38.23 3.56 -26.66
N ALA A 121 -37.57 4.45 -27.42
CA ALA A 121 -36.77 5.53 -26.86
C ALA A 121 -37.72 6.55 -26.23
N GLY A 122 -38.11 6.28 -24.98
CA GLY A 122 -38.77 7.25 -24.13
C GLY A 122 -37.87 8.46 -23.96
N THR A 123 -38.38 9.62 -24.36
CA THR A 123 -37.82 10.94 -24.11
C THR A 123 -37.57 11.10 -22.60
N ILE A 124 -36.31 11.00 -22.19
CA ILE A 124 -35.91 11.47 -20.87
C ILE A 124 -35.85 12.98 -20.98
N SER A 125 -36.83 13.62 -20.35
CA SER A 125 -36.92 15.05 -20.13
C SER A 125 -35.63 15.58 -19.50
N ASP A 126 -35.22 16.75 -19.97
CA ASP A 126 -34.15 17.59 -19.40
C ASP A 126 -34.46 17.94 -17.94
N GLU A 127 -34.15 17.04 -17.01
CA GLU A 127 -34.04 17.37 -15.60
C GLU A 127 -32.61 17.82 -15.32
N GLU A 128 -32.50 19.11 -14.98
CA GLU A 128 -31.32 19.87 -14.54
C GLU A 128 -30.15 19.03 -14.01
N ILE A 129 -29.24 18.65 -14.93
CA ILE A 129 -27.89 18.21 -14.56
C ILE A 129 -27.16 19.47 -14.07
N GLY A 130 -27.20 19.71 -12.76
CA GLY A 130 -26.30 20.66 -12.12
C GLY A 130 -24.89 20.44 -12.66
N SER A 131 -24.27 21.48 -13.24
CA SER A 131 -23.05 21.32 -14.02
C SER A 131 -21.99 20.65 -13.15
N ASP A 132 -21.65 19.41 -13.49
CA ASP A 132 -20.56 18.69 -12.85
C ASP A 132 -19.26 19.48 -13.05
N GLY A 133 -18.84 20.21 -12.01
CA GLY A 133 -17.69 21.11 -12.02
C GLY A 133 -16.34 20.42 -12.19
N ARG A 134 -16.31 19.08 -12.31
CA ARG A 134 -15.11 18.31 -12.59
C ARG A 134 -14.64 18.49 -14.03
N SER A 135 -13.33 18.66 -14.20
CA SER A 135 -12.71 18.72 -15.53
C SER A 135 -12.83 17.38 -16.27
N MET A 136 -12.68 17.40 -17.60
CA MET A 136 -12.63 16.16 -18.40
C MET A 136 -11.50 15.22 -17.97
N ASP A 137 -10.39 15.78 -17.50
CA ASP A 137 -9.26 14.99 -16.98
C ASP A 137 -9.61 14.29 -15.66
N MET A 138 -10.32 14.98 -14.75
CA MET A 138 -10.87 14.38 -13.55
C MET A 138 -11.86 13.27 -13.88
N LYS A 139 -12.75 13.49 -14.87
CA LYS A 139 -13.71 12.47 -15.33
C LYS A 139 -13.03 11.23 -15.90
N ARG A 140 -11.94 11.37 -16.66
CA ARG A 140 -11.16 10.23 -17.18
C ARG A 140 -10.47 9.45 -16.05
N ALA A 141 -9.94 10.16 -15.04
CA ALA A 141 -9.36 9.55 -13.86
C ALA A 141 -10.41 8.75 -13.08
N ASP A 142 -11.57 9.36 -12.82
CA ASP A 142 -12.69 8.73 -12.11
C ASP A 142 -13.17 7.48 -12.88
N ALA A 143 -13.35 7.59 -14.20
CA ALA A 143 -13.73 6.46 -15.05
C ALA A 143 -12.73 5.30 -15.03
N LEU A 144 -11.41 5.57 -15.02
CA LEU A 144 -10.39 4.52 -14.92
C LEU A 144 -10.50 3.76 -13.59
N THR A 145 -10.71 4.48 -12.49
CA THR A 145 -10.91 3.89 -11.17
C THR A 145 -12.19 3.06 -11.13
N GLU A 146 -13.30 3.57 -11.66
CA GLU A 146 -14.59 2.87 -11.73
C GLU A 146 -14.49 1.56 -12.53
N ILE A 147 -13.82 1.58 -13.70
CA ILE A 147 -13.59 0.38 -14.51
C ILE A 147 -12.81 -0.67 -13.69
N ALA A 148 -11.74 -0.24 -13.01
CA ALA A 148 -10.94 -1.13 -12.18
C ALA A 148 -11.74 -1.70 -10.98
N ALA A 149 -12.55 -0.88 -10.33
CA ALA A 149 -13.43 -1.30 -9.24
C ALA A 149 -14.47 -2.32 -9.73
N TRP A 150 -15.10 -2.06 -10.88
CA TRP A 150 -16.05 -2.98 -11.51
C TRP A 150 -15.41 -4.34 -11.84
N VAL A 151 -14.19 -4.34 -12.39
CA VAL A 151 -13.42 -5.57 -12.64
C VAL A 151 -13.20 -6.36 -11.35
N LEU A 152 -12.81 -5.68 -10.27
CA LEU A 152 -12.59 -6.34 -8.98
C LEU A 152 -13.88 -6.91 -8.38
N SER A 153 -15.00 -6.20 -8.54
CA SER A 153 -16.32 -6.65 -8.06
C SER A 153 -16.76 -7.97 -8.69
N GLN A 154 -16.43 -8.19 -9.97
CA GLN A 154 -16.70 -9.46 -10.67
C GLN A 154 -15.66 -10.55 -10.38
N SER A 155 -14.58 -10.21 -9.68
CA SER A 155 -13.42 -11.08 -9.47
C SER A 155 -13.30 -11.62 -8.05
N SER A 156 -14.23 -11.27 -7.16
CA SER A 156 -14.11 -11.43 -5.70
C SER A 156 -13.84 -12.86 -5.22
N ASP A 157 -14.23 -13.90 -5.97
CA ASP A 157 -14.06 -15.30 -5.54
C ASP A 157 -12.80 -16.01 -6.08
N ALA A 158 -12.21 -15.54 -7.18
CA ALA A 158 -11.28 -16.36 -7.98
C ALA A 158 -9.80 -15.95 -7.93
N VAL A 159 -9.44 -14.82 -7.31
CA VAL A 159 -8.07 -14.28 -7.38
C VAL A 159 -7.34 -14.51 -6.08
N ARG A 160 -6.44 -15.50 -6.09
CA ARG A 160 -5.66 -15.86 -4.91
C ARG A 160 -4.20 -16.15 -5.26
N PRO A 161 -3.29 -15.16 -5.24
CA PRO A 161 -1.87 -15.45 -5.11
C PRO A 161 -1.66 -16.07 -3.72
N HIS A 162 -1.06 -17.26 -3.64
CA HIS A 162 -0.77 -17.94 -2.37
C HIS A 162 -1.99 -18.05 -1.42
N ARG A 163 -3.19 -18.28 -1.97
CA ARG A 163 -4.49 -18.42 -1.26
C ARG A 163 -5.13 -17.15 -0.67
N ARG A 164 -4.66 -15.92 -0.99
CA ARG A 164 -5.16 -14.67 -0.35
C ARG A 164 -5.96 -13.77 -1.30
N PRO A 165 -7.08 -13.15 -0.89
CA PRO A 165 -7.76 -12.16 -1.72
C PRO A 165 -6.93 -10.89 -1.88
N ILE A 166 -7.01 -10.23 -3.04
CA ILE A 166 -6.38 -8.92 -3.25
C ILE A 166 -7.20 -7.87 -2.49
N THR A 167 -6.63 -7.32 -1.42
CA THR A 167 -7.27 -6.29 -0.58
C THR A 167 -6.41 -5.05 -0.46
N VAL A 168 -7.06 -3.89 -0.30
CA VAL A 168 -6.41 -2.67 0.15
C VAL A 168 -6.34 -2.72 1.67
N ASN A 169 -5.12 -2.57 2.21
CA ASN A 169 -4.90 -2.62 3.65
C ASN A 169 -4.54 -1.23 4.17
N VAL A 170 -5.29 -0.76 5.16
CA VAL A 170 -5.10 0.51 5.85
C VAL A 170 -4.88 0.23 7.33
N THR A 171 -3.82 0.81 7.90
CA THR A 171 -3.55 0.78 9.35
C THR A 171 -3.86 2.15 9.93
N ILE A 172 -4.59 2.20 11.05
CA ILE A 172 -5.06 3.44 11.69
C ILE A 172 -4.95 3.24 13.20
N ASP A 173 -4.49 4.26 13.92
CA ASP A 173 -4.53 4.25 15.38
C ASP A 173 -5.97 4.44 15.89
N LEU A 174 -6.25 3.84 17.06
CA LEU A 174 -7.59 3.83 17.62
C LEU A 174 -8.17 5.24 17.87
N PRO A 175 -7.43 6.23 18.41
CA PRO A 175 -7.95 7.59 18.58
C PRO A 175 -8.40 8.23 17.27
N THR A 176 -7.61 8.10 16.20
CA THR A 176 -7.98 8.65 14.88
C THR A 176 -9.20 7.97 14.28
N LEU A 177 -9.28 6.65 14.45
CA LEU A 177 -10.40 5.85 13.99
C LEU A 177 -11.71 6.25 14.68
N MET A 178 -11.64 6.55 15.97
CA MET A 178 -12.76 7.06 16.78
C MET A 178 -13.07 8.55 16.54
N GLY A 179 -12.28 9.24 15.71
CA GLY A 179 -12.42 10.69 15.49
C GLY A 179 -11.93 11.56 16.64
N LEU A 180 -11.19 10.98 17.60
CA LEU A 180 -10.61 11.66 18.75
C LEU A 180 -9.22 12.26 18.45
N ALA A 181 -8.61 11.87 17.33
CA ALA A 181 -7.37 12.43 16.82
C ALA A 181 -7.41 12.58 15.29
N GLN A 182 -6.45 13.29 14.73
CA GLN A 182 -6.27 13.44 13.27
C GLN A 182 -4.90 12.91 12.82
N ASN A 183 -4.35 11.91 13.51
CA ASN A 183 -3.10 11.30 13.08
C ASN A 183 -3.31 10.67 11.68
N PRO A 184 -2.29 10.66 10.80
CA PRO A 184 -2.42 10.04 9.50
C PRO A 184 -2.62 8.52 9.62
N GLY A 185 -3.48 7.96 8.77
CA GLY A 185 -3.53 6.52 8.55
C GLY A 185 -2.41 6.08 7.60
N GLN A 186 -2.14 4.79 7.53
CA GLN A 186 -1.08 4.23 6.69
C GLN A 186 -1.69 3.29 5.63
N LEU A 187 -1.51 3.64 4.36
CA LEU A 187 -1.90 2.80 3.22
C LEU A 187 -0.74 1.88 2.83
N SER A 188 -0.98 0.57 2.81
CA SER A 188 0.03 -0.43 2.48
C SER A 188 0.61 -0.22 1.08
N GLY A 189 1.95 -0.21 0.96
CA GLY A 189 2.64 0.01 -0.32
C GLY A 189 2.69 1.47 -0.80
N TYR A 190 1.98 2.39 -0.15
CA TYR A 190 1.96 3.81 -0.51
C TYR A 190 2.65 4.69 0.54
N GLY A 191 2.10 4.80 1.75
CA GLY A 191 2.51 5.84 2.70
C GLY A 191 1.36 6.34 3.58
N ALA A 192 1.61 7.44 4.28
CA ALA A 192 0.61 8.17 5.04
C ALA A 192 -0.54 8.65 4.14
N ILE A 193 -1.77 8.57 4.65
CA ILE A 193 -3.00 9.12 4.08
C ILE A 193 -3.74 9.92 5.16
N PRO A 194 -4.52 10.97 4.80
CA PRO A 194 -5.21 11.76 5.80
C PRO A 194 -6.21 10.94 6.61
N ALA A 195 -6.41 11.34 7.86
CA ALA A 195 -7.32 10.67 8.80
C ALA A 195 -8.75 10.48 8.24
N SER A 196 -9.27 11.48 7.53
CA SER A 196 -10.60 11.40 6.88
C SER A 196 -10.67 10.30 5.83
N VAL A 197 -9.62 10.15 5.02
CA VAL A 197 -9.51 9.13 3.97
C VAL A 197 -9.37 7.76 4.60
N ALA A 198 -8.51 7.65 5.61
CA ALA A 198 -8.32 6.43 6.37
C ALA A 198 -9.64 5.95 6.99
N ARG A 199 -10.40 6.85 7.64
CA ARG A 199 -11.74 6.57 8.18
C ARG A 199 -12.75 6.16 7.09
N SER A 200 -12.75 6.85 5.96
CA SER A 200 -13.62 6.50 4.82
C SER A 200 -13.33 5.09 4.32
N LEU A 201 -12.06 4.72 4.17
CA LEU A 201 -11.66 3.36 3.78
C LEU A 201 -11.98 2.32 4.86
N ALA A 202 -11.94 2.71 6.13
CA ALA A 202 -12.27 1.82 7.24
C ALA A 202 -13.79 1.56 7.35
N ALA A 203 -14.65 2.52 6.99
CA ALA A 203 -16.10 2.42 7.12
C ALA A 203 -16.68 1.18 6.40
N ASP A 204 -16.20 0.90 5.19
CA ASP A 204 -16.65 -0.23 4.37
C ASP A 204 -15.71 -1.45 4.45
N GLY A 205 -14.68 -1.38 5.31
CA GLY A 205 -13.63 -2.38 5.43
C GLY A 205 -14.00 -3.56 6.35
N LYS A 206 -13.27 -4.67 6.20
CA LYS A 206 -13.25 -5.74 7.22
C LYS A 206 -12.19 -5.41 8.27
N TRP A 207 -12.59 -5.41 9.53
CA TRP A 207 -11.76 -4.91 10.63
C TRP A 207 -10.96 -6.04 11.24
N ARG A 208 -9.67 -5.77 11.48
CA ARG A 208 -8.83 -6.61 12.33
C ARG A 208 -8.10 -5.73 13.33
N ARG A 209 -8.19 -6.12 14.60
CA ARG A 209 -7.57 -5.40 15.71
C ARG A 209 -6.25 -6.07 16.06
N PHE A 210 -5.20 -5.27 16.14
CA PHE A 210 -3.90 -5.68 16.67
C PHE A 210 -3.63 -4.88 17.94
N ILE A 211 -3.18 -5.56 19.00
CA ILE A 211 -2.59 -4.88 20.16
C ILE A 211 -1.09 -5.00 19.98
N THR A 212 -0.42 -3.87 19.82
CA THR A 212 1.03 -3.78 19.76
C THR A 212 1.55 -3.17 21.05
N ASP A 213 2.74 -3.59 21.46
CA ASP A 213 3.49 -2.87 22.47
C ASP A 213 3.84 -1.46 21.95
N PRO A 214 3.57 -0.39 22.72
CA PRO A 214 3.72 0.99 22.25
C PRO A 214 5.18 1.44 22.12
N THR A 215 6.15 0.66 22.61
CA THR A 215 7.58 1.00 22.55
C THR A 215 8.33 0.22 21.46
N SER A 216 7.89 -1.01 21.19
CA SER A 216 8.54 -1.92 20.24
C SER A 216 7.71 -2.23 18.98
N GLY A 217 6.41 -1.90 18.97
CA GLY A 217 5.51 -2.23 17.87
C GLY A 217 5.20 -3.74 17.74
N ALA A 218 5.66 -4.57 18.68
CA ALA A 218 5.53 -6.02 18.63
C ALA A 218 4.08 -6.47 18.93
N LEU A 219 3.58 -7.44 18.16
CA LEU A 219 2.31 -8.12 18.45
C LEU A 219 2.49 -9.04 19.67
N LEU A 220 1.56 -8.97 20.62
CA LEU A 220 1.50 -9.94 21.71
C LEU A 220 1.16 -11.34 21.17
N ASP A 221 1.96 -12.31 21.63
CA ASP A 221 2.40 -13.55 20.97
C ASP A 221 1.32 -14.58 20.56
N TYR A 222 1.64 -15.39 19.55
CA TYR A 222 0.94 -16.66 19.22
C TYR A 222 2.00 -17.77 19.17
N GLY A 223 1.92 -18.71 20.12
CA GLY A 223 2.92 -19.77 20.35
C GLY A 223 3.07 -20.85 19.25
N ARG A 224 3.82 -21.92 19.57
CA ARG A 224 4.41 -22.90 18.64
C ARG A 224 3.53 -24.13 18.36
N GLU A 225 2.34 -23.98 17.80
CA GLU A 225 1.48 -25.14 17.51
C GLU A 225 1.30 -25.46 16.02
N ASN A 226 1.59 -24.55 15.09
CA ASN A 226 1.32 -24.77 13.65
C ASN A 226 2.45 -24.28 12.72
N TYR A 227 2.76 -25.08 11.70
CA TYR A 227 3.68 -24.71 10.62
C TYR A 227 3.06 -23.64 9.70
N GLU A 228 1.78 -23.77 9.36
CA GLU A 228 1.04 -22.77 8.58
C GLU A 228 0.65 -21.60 9.50
N PRO A 229 1.07 -20.35 9.20
CA PRO A 229 0.77 -19.21 10.06
C PRO A 229 -0.74 -18.98 10.11
N PRO A 230 -1.35 -18.84 11.31
CA PRO A 230 -2.75 -18.47 11.45
C PRO A 230 -3.06 -17.20 10.67
N GLN A 231 -4.27 -17.08 10.12
CA GLN A 231 -4.63 -15.91 9.32
C GLN A 231 -4.49 -14.58 10.08
N ALA A 232 -4.61 -14.60 11.42
CA ALA A 232 -4.33 -13.42 12.26
C ALA A 232 -2.85 -13.00 12.22
N LEU A 233 -1.93 -13.96 12.29
CA LEU A 233 -0.48 -13.73 12.18
C LEU A 233 -0.12 -13.24 10.79
N VAL A 234 -0.71 -13.82 9.75
CA VAL A 234 -0.55 -13.37 8.36
C VAL A 234 -0.91 -11.90 8.22
N ASP A 235 -2.10 -11.51 8.67
CA ASP A 235 -2.57 -10.14 8.53
C ASP A 235 -1.75 -9.16 9.35
N PHE A 236 -1.29 -9.56 10.54
CA PHE A 236 -0.34 -8.78 11.31
C PHE A 236 0.96 -8.56 10.53
N LEU A 237 1.55 -9.62 9.98
CA LEU A 237 2.81 -9.52 9.23
C LEU A 237 2.67 -8.64 7.99
N ILE A 238 1.53 -8.70 7.29
CA ILE A 238 1.25 -7.81 6.16
C ILE A 238 1.12 -6.35 6.64
N ALA A 239 0.41 -6.12 7.74
CA ALA A 239 0.23 -4.78 8.31
C ALA A 239 1.55 -4.18 8.84
N ARG A 240 2.38 -4.99 9.51
CA ARG A 240 3.70 -4.63 10.02
C ARG A 240 4.67 -4.37 8.87
N ASP A 241 4.82 -5.36 7.98
CA ASP A 241 5.86 -5.31 6.97
C ASP A 241 5.51 -4.31 5.87
N ARG A 242 4.25 -4.22 5.41
CA ARG A 242 3.76 -3.31 4.34
C ARG A 242 4.37 -3.56 2.95
N THR A 243 5.68 -3.71 2.87
CA THR A 243 6.47 -4.11 1.71
C THR A 243 7.44 -5.24 2.05
N CYS A 244 8.08 -5.82 1.04
CA CYS A 244 9.18 -6.77 1.22
C CYS A 244 10.25 -6.25 2.21
N ARG A 245 10.77 -7.12 3.08
CA ARG A 245 11.79 -6.80 4.09
C ARG A 245 13.22 -6.76 3.55
N PHE A 246 13.44 -7.07 2.27
CA PHE A 246 14.75 -6.90 1.65
C PHE A 246 15.12 -5.41 1.53
N PRO A 247 16.40 -5.01 1.76
CA PRO A 247 16.81 -3.61 1.72
C PRO A 247 16.35 -2.88 0.46
N GLY A 248 15.59 -1.80 0.63
CA GLY A 248 15.10 -0.94 -0.46
C GLY A 248 13.99 -1.51 -1.34
N CYS A 249 13.48 -2.71 -1.07
CA CYS A 249 12.40 -3.29 -1.87
C CYS A 249 11.04 -2.66 -1.52
N ARG A 250 10.27 -2.29 -2.56
CA ARG A 250 8.92 -1.71 -2.43
C ARG A 250 7.80 -2.67 -2.84
N ALA A 251 8.12 -3.93 -3.16
CA ALA A 251 7.11 -4.91 -3.51
C ALA A 251 6.11 -5.05 -2.35
N PRO A 252 4.79 -4.99 -2.58
CA PRO A 252 3.80 -5.05 -1.50
C PRO A 252 3.88 -6.34 -0.69
N ALA A 253 3.77 -6.25 0.64
CA ALA A 253 3.80 -7.42 1.52
C ALA A 253 2.63 -8.38 1.24
N ARG A 254 1.47 -7.84 0.83
CA ARG A 254 0.29 -8.64 0.45
C ARG A 254 0.52 -9.58 -0.74
N LEU A 255 1.48 -9.23 -1.62
CA LEU A 255 1.87 -10.02 -2.80
C LEU A 255 3.15 -10.84 -2.56
N SER A 256 3.68 -10.78 -1.33
CA SER A 256 4.94 -11.40 -0.95
C SER A 256 4.69 -12.71 -0.20
N ASP A 257 5.67 -13.61 -0.28
CA ASP A 257 5.69 -14.83 0.51
C ASP A 257 6.01 -14.47 1.96
N LEU A 258 5.34 -15.08 2.93
CA LEU A 258 5.76 -15.00 4.34
C LEU A 258 6.76 -16.12 4.58
N ASP A 259 7.99 -15.74 4.87
CA ASP A 259 9.12 -16.66 4.89
C ASP A 259 9.83 -16.62 6.26
N HIS A 260 10.24 -17.80 6.73
CA HIS A 260 10.86 -17.99 8.05
C HIS A 260 12.34 -17.65 8.01
N ALA A 261 12.81 -16.65 8.76
CA ALA A 261 14.22 -16.28 8.84
C ALA A 261 15.12 -17.46 9.23
N GLN A 262 14.81 -18.11 10.35
CA GLN A 262 15.29 -19.47 10.66
C GLN A 262 14.28 -20.47 10.11
N SER A 263 14.72 -21.36 9.23
CA SER A 263 13.85 -22.37 8.62
C SER A 263 13.18 -23.24 9.68
N TRP A 264 11.98 -23.72 9.38
CA TRP A 264 11.26 -24.66 10.25
C TRP A 264 12.07 -25.94 10.51
N GLU A 265 12.71 -26.48 9.46
CA GLU A 265 13.59 -27.64 9.56
C GLU A 265 14.80 -27.37 10.48
N GLY A 266 15.28 -26.13 10.51
CA GLY A 266 16.31 -25.65 11.42
C GLY A 266 15.82 -25.28 12.82
N GLY A 267 14.55 -25.58 13.15
CA GLY A 267 13.95 -25.37 14.47
C GLY A 267 13.23 -24.02 14.66
N GLY A 268 13.16 -23.18 13.62
CA GLY A 268 12.52 -21.86 13.70
C GLY A 268 11.02 -21.95 13.98
N SER A 269 10.49 -20.99 14.74
CA SER A 269 9.06 -20.91 15.08
C SER A 269 8.25 -20.17 14.00
N THR A 270 6.96 -20.50 13.89
CA THR A 270 5.99 -19.70 13.13
C THR A 270 5.48 -18.58 14.03
N SER A 271 6.30 -17.54 14.21
CA SER A 271 6.00 -16.41 15.10
C SER A 271 6.26 -15.06 14.40
N PRO A 272 5.72 -13.95 14.93
CA PRO A 272 5.99 -12.61 14.39
C PRO A 272 7.48 -12.31 14.22
N GLN A 273 8.31 -12.76 15.17
CA GLN A 273 9.74 -12.46 15.21
C GLN A 273 10.52 -13.22 14.12
N ASN A 274 10.10 -14.43 13.78
CA ASN A 274 10.80 -15.27 12.80
C ASN A 274 10.25 -15.12 11.37
N LEU A 275 8.99 -14.72 11.21
CA LEU A 275 8.39 -14.54 9.88
C LEU A 275 8.57 -13.11 9.33
N GLY A 276 8.70 -13.02 8.00
CA GLY A 276 8.75 -11.75 7.29
C GLY A 276 8.29 -11.85 5.84
N ALA A 277 7.71 -10.77 5.32
CA ALA A 277 7.28 -10.67 3.93
C ALA A 277 8.48 -10.52 2.99
N LEU A 278 8.65 -11.46 2.07
CA LEU A 278 9.65 -11.45 1.00
C LEU A 278 8.99 -11.63 -0.36
N CYS A 279 9.21 -10.69 -1.29
CA CYS A 279 8.73 -10.90 -2.64
C CYS A 279 9.48 -12.07 -3.30
N ARG A 280 8.86 -12.70 -4.30
CA ARG A 280 9.37 -13.94 -4.91
C ARG A 280 10.86 -13.87 -5.28
N ARG A 281 11.31 -12.74 -5.81
CA ARG A 281 12.71 -12.48 -6.15
C ARG A 281 13.64 -12.59 -4.94
N HIS A 282 13.32 -11.92 -3.83
CA HIS A 282 14.18 -11.91 -2.65
C HIS A 282 14.04 -13.16 -1.80
N HIS A 283 12.88 -13.82 -1.82
CA HIS A 283 12.73 -15.15 -1.27
C HIS A 283 13.71 -16.12 -1.97
N GLN A 284 13.74 -16.14 -3.31
CA GLN A 284 14.70 -16.98 -4.05
C GLN A 284 16.17 -16.63 -3.77
N LEU A 285 16.51 -15.35 -3.60
CA LEU A 285 17.87 -14.93 -3.24
C LEU A 285 18.30 -15.47 -1.88
N LYS A 286 17.39 -15.53 -0.90
CA LYS A 286 17.65 -16.15 0.39
C LYS A 286 17.79 -17.66 0.26
N THR A 287 16.85 -18.32 -0.42
CA THR A 287 16.83 -19.79 -0.51
C THR A 287 17.98 -20.37 -1.34
N HIS A 288 18.34 -19.72 -2.45
CA HIS A 288 19.28 -20.26 -3.43
C HIS A 288 20.45 -19.32 -3.77
N GLY A 289 20.33 -18.03 -3.47
CA GLY A 289 21.29 -17.01 -3.88
C GLY A 289 22.42 -16.74 -2.88
N GLY A 290 22.53 -17.54 -1.81
CA GLY A 290 23.56 -17.40 -0.76
C GLY A 290 23.37 -16.20 0.18
N TRP A 291 22.22 -15.52 0.11
CA TRP A 291 21.88 -14.45 1.05
C TRP A 291 21.37 -15.05 2.35
N GLN A 292 21.82 -14.51 3.49
CA GLN A 292 21.36 -14.92 4.80
C GLN A 292 20.48 -13.84 5.42
N LEU A 293 19.51 -14.26 6.21
CA LEU A 293 18.57 -13.40 6.92
C LEU A 293 18.56 -13.77 8.40
N GLU A 294 18.90 -12.81 9.23
CA GLU A 294 18.75 -12.87 10.68
C GLU A 294 17.60 -11.92 11.06
N SER A 295 16.57 -12.42 11.76
CA SER A 295 15.46 -11.57 12.26
C SER A 295 15.55 -11.41 13.77
N PHE A 296 15.14 -10.24 14.26
CA PHE A 296 15.19 -9.87 15.66
C PHE A 296 13.78 -9.74 16.26
N SER A 297 13.70 -9.80 17.59
CA SER A 297 12.42 -9.84 18.32
C SER A 297 11.60 -8.56 18.20
N ASP A 298 12.25 -7.43 17.97
CA ASP A 298 11.64 -6.12 17.69
C ASP A 298 11.04 -6.02 16.28
N GLY A 299 11.23 -7.04 15.42
CA GLY A 299 10.76 -7.03 14.03
C GLY A 299 11.77 -6.42 13.04
N SER A 300 12.96 -6.02 13.48
CA SER A 300 14.08 -5.69 12.61
C SER A 300 14.72 -6.95 12.03
N CYS A 301 15.55 -6.80 11.00
CA CYS A 301 16.38 -7.89 10.47
C CYS A 301 17.71 -7.41 9.89
N GLN A 302 18.67 -8.32 9.85
CA GLN A 302 19.96 -8.16 9.19
C GLN A 302 20.05 -9.11 7.99
N TRP A 303 20.31 -8.53 6.83
CA TRP A 303 20.64 -9.28 5.62
C TRP A 303 22.15 -9.36 5.44
N ILE A 304 22.65 -10.54 5.08
CA ILE A 304 24.07 -10.76 4.80
C ILE A 304 24.19 -11.24 3.35
N SER A 305 24.96 -10.52 2.54
CA SER A 305 25.22 -10.92 1.16
C SER A 305 26.16 -12.14 1.09
N PRO A 306 26.24 -12.84 -0.07
CA PRO A 306 27.19 -13.94 -0.26
C PRO A 306 28.66 -13.55 -0.03
N LEU A 307 28.97 -12.25 -0.11
CA LEU A 307 30.31 -11.69 0.13
C LEU A 307 30.47 -11.17 1.56
N GLY A 308 29.53 -11.44 2.46
CA GLY A 308 29.60 -11.06 3.88
C GLY A 308 29.21 -9.62 4.19
N LYS A 309 28.71 -8.82 3.21
CA LYS A 309 28.24 -7.46 3.48
C LYS A 309 26.93 -7.51 4.25
N LYS A 310 26.85 -6.75 5.34
CA LYS A 310 25.67 -6.69 6.21
C LYS A 310 24.81 -5.47 5.88
N TYR A 311 23.49 -5.66 5.86
CA TYR A 311 22.50 -4.62 5.63
C TYR A 311 21.44 -4.74 6.71
N PHE A 312 21.38 -3.75 7.59
CA PHE A 312 20.36 -3.68 8.62
C PHE A 312 19.06 -3.09 8.03
N VAL A 313 17.94 -3.70 8.37
CA VAL A 313 16.60 -3.24 8.05
C VAL A 313 15.84 -3.16 9.38
N PRO A 314 15.60 -1.97 9.92
CA PRO A 314 15.01 -1.85 11.24
C PRO A 314 13.54 -2.25 11.24
N ALA A 315 13.02 -2.39 12.46
CA ALA A 315 11.63 -2.68 12.71
C ALA A 315 10.75 -1.58 12.10
N ARG A 316 9.66 -2.02 11.49
CA ARG A 316 8.62 -1.16 10.97
C ARG A 316 7.55 -1.09 12.04
N ASP A 317 7.49 0.03 12.75
CA ASP A 317 6.36 0.29 13.65
C ASP A 317 5.05 0.20 12.82
N ALA A 318 4.01 -0.39 13.40
CA ALA A 318 2.69 -0.47 12.77
C ALA A 318 2.07 0.93 12.57
N LEU A 319 2.46 1.91 13.40
CA LEU A 319 1.96 3.29 13.42
C LEU A 319 3.00 4.34 13.05
N GLU A 320 4.31 4.04 13.08
CA GLU A 320 5.32 4.90 12.47
C GLU A 320 5.63 4.52 11.02
N ALA A 321 5.70 5.53 10.15
CA ALA A 321 5.97 5.31 8.74
C ALA A 321 7.41 4.92 8.44
N LEU A 322 7.53 4.10 7.39
CA LEU A 322 8.76 3.84 6.66
C LEU A 322 9.36 5.11 6.08
#